data_AF-A0A352SHM9-F1
#
_entry.id   AF-A0A352SHM9-F1
#
_cell.length_a   1.000
_cell.length_b   1.000
_cell.length_c   1.000
_cell.angle_alpha   90.00
_cell.angle_beta   90.00
_cell.angle_gamma   90.00
#
_symmetry.space_group_name_H-M   'P 1'
#
loop_
_entity.id
_entity.type
_entity.pdbx_description
1 polymer ?
#
loop_
_entity_poly.entity_id
_entity_poly.type
_entity_poly.pdbx_seq_one_letter_code
_entity_poly.pdbx_strand_id
1 'polypeptide(L)'
;MSDKLTVWTAAREVSTAVGTMVNTYKTLRTVKKQESIILKEKIRAFQTIARVRGMGEVARANIDEIAKTQNFIDQLHMDGAALDYAMSYIDRLNDMLNVNLEGYMNGF
;
A
#
# COMPACT_ATOMS: atom_id res chain seq x y z
N MET A 1 19.16 6.31 -12.56
CA MET A 1 19.28 5.21 -11.57
C MET A 1 18.87 5.68 -10.17
N SER A 2 19.39 6.80 -9.66
CA SER A 2 18.95 7.44 -8.40
C SER A 2 17.42 7.64 -8.35
N ASP A 3 16.82 8.08 -9.46
CA ASP A 3 15.38 8.35 -9.46
C ASP A 3 14.49 7.12 -9.29
N LYS A 4 14.87 6.01 -9.94
CA LYS A 4 14.20 4.71 -9.82
C LYS A 4 14.34 4.16 -8.40
N LEU A 5 15.52 4.31 -7.79
CA LEU A 5 15.77 3.83 -6.44
C LEU A 5 14.90 4.53 -5.41
N THR A 6 14.78 5.87 -5.44
CA THR A 6 13.93 6.59 -4.47
C THR A 6 12.46 6.22 -4.61
N VAL A 7 11.97 6.06 -5.85
CA VAL A 7 10.59 5.64 -6.11
C VAL A 7 10.34 4.24 -5.56
N TRP A 8 11.25 3.32 -5.85
CA TRP A 8 11.20 1.96 -5.34
C TRP A 8 11.20 1.93 -3.82
N THR A 9 12.09 2.71 -3.18
CA THR A 9 12.15 2.82 -1.71
C THR A 9 10.82 3.33 -1.15
N ALA A 10 10.24 4.38 -1.73
CA ALA A 10 8.97 4.92 -1.26
C ALA A 10 7.81 3.91 -1.39
N ALA A 11 7.75 3.16 -2.49
CA ALA A 11 6.76 2.11 -2.66
C ALA A 11 7.00 0.92 -1.71
N ARG A 12 8.26 0.59 -1.42
CA ARG A 12 8.61 -0.45 -0.45
C ARG A 12 8.21 -0.07 0.97
N GLU A 13 8.29 1.20 1.34
CA GLU A 13 7.78 1.71 2.61
C GLU A 13 6.26 1.56 2.72
N VAL A 14 5.51 1.82 1.64
CA VAL A 14 4.06 1.53 1.59
C VAL A 14 3.81 0.04 1.79
N SER A 15 4.53 -0.81 1.06
CA SER A 15 4.38 -2.26 1.16
C SER A 15 4.66 -2.79 2.58
N THR A 16 5.66 -2.23 3.23
CA THR A 16 6.02 -2.59 4.61
C THR A 16 4.91 -2.20 5.58
N ALA A 17 4.37 -0.98 5.46
CA ALA A 17 3.26 -0.52 6.28
C ALA A 17 2.00 -1.39 6.11
N VAL A 18 1.69 -1.77 4.86
CA VAL A 18 0.61 -2.71 4.57
C VAL A 18 0.85 -4.06 5.23
N GLY A 19 2.05 -4.63 5.08
CA GLY A 19 2.40 -5.92 5.68
C GLY A 19 2.26 -5.93 7.20
N THR A 20 2.68 -4.86 7.88
CA THR A 20 2.47 -4.70 9.33
C THR A 20 0.98 -4.71 9.68
N MET A 21 0.17 -3.90 8.98
CA MET A 21 -1.26 -3.78 9.26
C MET A 21 -2.02 -5.09 8.99
N VAL A 22 -1.70 -5.78 7.89
CA VAL A 22 -2.27 -7.09 7.56
C VAL A 22 -1.90 -8.14 8.61
N ASN A 23 -0.64 -8.19 9.05
CA ASN A 23 -0.20 -9.14 10.07
C ASN A 23 -0.87 -8.89 11.43
N THR A 24 -1.00 -7.63 11.82
CA THR A 24 -1.77 -7.25 13.01
C THR A 24 -3.22 -7.70 12.88
N TYR A 25 -3.84 -7.49 11.71
CA TYR A 25 -5.22 -7.92 11.47
C TYR A 25 -5.39 -9.44 11.52
N LYS A 26 -4.50 -10.21 10.88
CA LYS A 26 -4.53 -11.69 10.93
C LYS A 26 -4.48 -12.22 12.36
N THR A 27 -3.80 -11.49 13.26
CA THR A 27 -3.61 -11.86 14.67
C THR A 27 -4.76 -11.39 15.56
N LEU A 28 -5.20 -10.13 15.43
CA LEU A 28 -6.12 -9.47 16.36
C LEU A 28 -7.52 -9.25 15.80
N ARG A 29 -7.73 -9.50 14.50
CA ARG A 29 -8.98 -9.22 13.77
C ARG A 29 -9.46 -7.77 13.89
N THR A 30 -8.52 -6.85 14.03
CA THR A 30 -8.78 -5.41 14.10
C THR A 30 -7.66 -4.61 13.44
N VAL A 31 -7.97 -3.43 12.92
CA VAL A 31 -7.01 -2.48 12.35
C VAL A 31 -6.67 -1.44 13.41
N LYS A 32 -5.38 -1.31 13.74
CA LYS A 32 -4.97 -0.28 14.70
C LYS A 32 -4.95 1.09 14.01
N LYS A 33 -5.52 2.08 14.68
CA LYS A 33 -5.52 3.47 14.20
C LYS A 33 -4.11 3.98 13.86
N GLN A 34 -3.11 3.62 14.66
CA GLN A 34 -1.72 4.03 14.42
C GLN A 34 -1.15 3.44 13.13
N GLU A 35 -1.49 2.19 12.78
CA GLU A 35 -1.03 1.54 11.55
C GLU A 35 -1.70 2.16 10.31
N SER A 36 -3.00 2.49 10.41
CA SER A 36 -3.73 3.25 9.38
C SER A 36 -3.11 4.63 9.14
N ILE A 37 -2.73 5.35 10.21
CA ILE A 37 -2.05 6.65 10.10
C ILE A 37 -0.71 6.50 9.37
N ILE A 38 0.12 5.54 9.79
CA ILE A 38 1.43 5.29 9.16
C ILE A 38 1.25 4.92 7.68
N LEU A 39 0.31 4.04 7.35
CA LEU A 39 0.04 3.67 5.96
C LEU A 39 -0.32 4.89 5.12
N LYS A 40 -1.21 5.76 5.61
CA LYS A 40 -1.60 7.00 4.92
C LYS A 40 -0.42 7.96 4.72
N GLU A 41 0.46 8.09 5.71
CA GLU A 41 1.68 8.89 5.59
C GLU A 41 2.59 8.37 4.49
N LYS A 42 2.81 7.05 4.44
CA LYS A 42 3.64 6.42 3.40
C LYS A 42 3.03 6.55 2.01
N ILE A 43 1.72 6.39 1.87
CA ILE A 43 1.00 6.60 0.61
C ILE A 43 1.18 8.04 0.11
N ARG A 44 1.02 9.05 0.99
CA ARG A 44 1.20 10.46 0.61
C ARG A 44 2.64 10.77 0.17
N ALA A 45 3.62 10.24 0.89
CA ALA A 45 5.03 10.38 0.53
C ALA A 45 5.30 9.79 -0.87
N PHE A 46 4.81 8.57 -1.12
CA PHE A 46 4.91 7.93 -2.42
C PHE A 46 4.23 8.74 -3.53
N GLN A 47 2.98 9.19 -3.34
CA GLN A 47 2.24 9.95 -4.35
C GLN A 47 2.95 11.27 -4.73
N THR A 48 3.57 11.92 -3.75
CA THR A 48 4.39 13.12 -3.97
C THR A 48 5.58 12.82 -4.88
N ILE A 49 6.31 11.73 -4.59
CA ILE A 49 7.48 11.30 -5.37
C ILE A 49 7.07 10.85 -6.78
N ALA A 50 6.00 10.06 -6.89
CA ALA A 50 5.51 9.53 -8.17
C ALA A 50 5.07 10.63 -9.14
N ARG A 51 4.45 11.71 -8.62
CA ARG A 51 4.04 12.87 -9.42
C ARG A 51 5.23 13.64 -10.01
N VAL A 52 6.32 13.77 -9.25
CA VAL A 52 7.52 14.49 -9.67
C VAL A 52 8.35 13.70 -10.68
N ARG A 53 8.28 12.36 -10.61
CA ARG A 53 9.23 11.47 -11.32
C ARG A 53 8.65 10.66 -12.47
N GLY A 54 7.37 10.84 -12.80
CA GLY A 54 6.76 10.23 -13.99
C GLY A 54 6.72 8.70 -13.95
N MET A 55 6.27 8.12 -12.84
CA MET A 55 6.27 6.67 -12.63
C MET A 55 5.29 5.93 -13.57
N GLY A 56 5.64 4.68 -13.93
CA GLY A 56 4.76 3.78 -14.69
C GLY A 56 3.41 3.55 -14.00
N GLU A 57 2.35 3.50 -14.80
CA GLU A 57 0.95 3.51 -14.36
C GLU A 57 0.59 2.36 -13.40
N VAL A 58 1.25 1.21 -13.55
CA VAL A 58 0.86 -0.04 -12.89
C VAL A 58 1.14 -0.02 -11.38
N ALA A 59 2.37 0.25 -10.93
CA ALA A 59 2.64 0.32 -9.49
C ALA A 59 1.94 1.50 -8.80
N ARG A 60 1.63 2.56 -9.56
CA ARG A 60 0.80 3.69 -9.07
C ARG A 60 -0.64 3.22 -8.83
N ALA A 61 -1.22 2.46 -9.76
CA ALA A 61 -2.57 1.94 -9.63
C ALA A 61 -2.73 1.05 -8.40
N ASN A 62 -1.75 0.18 -8.09
CA ASN A 62 -1.78 -0.63 -6.87
C ASN A 62 -1.83 0.21 -5.60
N ILE A 63 -0.97 1.23 -5.49
CA ILE A 63 -0.93 2.09 -4.29
C ILE A 63 -2.17 2.97 -4.18
N ASP A 64 -2.69 3.47 -5.29
CA ASP A 64 -3.93 4.24 -5.29
C ASP A 64 -5.13 3.38 -4.88
N GLU A 65 -5.17 2.10 -5.27
CA GLU A 65 -6.23 1.17 -4.85
C GLU A 65 -6.11 0.76 -3.37
N ILE A 66 -4.88 0.60 -2.85
CA ILE A 66 -4.62 0.43 -1.42
C ILE A 66 -5.15 1.66 -0.66
N ALA A 67 -4.89 2.87 -1.17
CA ALA A 67 -5.34 4.11 -0.54
C ALA A 67 -6.86 4.21 -0.48
N LYS A 68 -7.56 3.86 -1.57
CA LYS A 68 -9.03 3.83 -1.60
C LYS A 68 -9.59 2.82 -0.61
N THR A 69 -9.06 1.60 -0.63
CA THR A 69 -9.52 0.52 0.27
C THR A 69 -9.32 0.91 1.73
N GLN A 70 -8.16 1.49 2.07
CA GLN A 70 -7.91 2.00 3.42
C GLN A 70 -8.90 3.10 3.82
N ASN A 71 -9.21 4.03 2.91
CA ASN A 71 -10.21 5.06 3.18
C ASN A 71 -11.60 4.48 3.42
N PHE A 72 -11.99 3.43 2.69
CA PHE A 72 -13.27 2.76 2.92
C PHE A 72 -13.32 2.05 4.28
N ILE A 73 -12.25 1.37 4.68
CA ILE A 73 -12.15 0.77 6.02
C ILE A 73 -12.40 1.83 7.09
N ASP A 74 -11.74 2.99 6.97
CA ASP A 74 -11.84 4.04 7.97
C ASP A 74 -13.19 4.77 7.96
N GLN A 75 -13.75 5.06 6.78
CA GLN A 75 -15.01 5.82 6.64
C GLN A 75 -16.25 5.00 6.99
N LEU A 76 -16.25 3.72 6.61
CA LEU A 76 -17.39 2.84 6.83
C LEU A 76 -17.31 2.09 8.16
N HIS A 77 -16.23 2.32 8.94
CA HIS A 77 -15.97 1.61 10.19
C HIS A 77 -16.14 0.10 10.03
N MET A 78 -15.57 -0.44 8.94
CA MET A 78 -15.80 -1.83 8.55
C MET A 78 -15.44 -2.79 9.69
N ASP A 79 -16.30 -3.78 9.88
CA ASP A 79 -16.11 -4.88 10.82
C ASP A 79 -16.46 -6.23 10.18
N GLY A 80 -16.22 -7.31 10.93
CA GLY A 80 -16.55 -8.68 10.52
C GLY A 80 -16.09 -9.02 9.10
N ALA A 81 -17.01 -9.60 8.32
CA ALA A 81 -16.74 -10.10 6.97
C ALA A 81 -16.33 -8.99 5.98
N ALA A 82 -16.84 -7.76 6.15
CA ALA A 82 -16.46 -6.64 5.29
C ALA A 82 -15.00 -6.25 5.50
N LEU A 83 -14.57 -6.22 6.77
CA LEU A 83 -13.17 -5.97 7.12
C LEU A 83 -12.27 -7.13 6.67
N ASP A 84 -12.70 -8.39 6.81
CA ASP A 84 -11.93 -9.56 6.35
C ASP A 84 -11.67 -9.47 4.83
N TYR A 85 -12.69 -9.10 4.06
CA TYR A 85 -12.57 -8.92 2.62
C TYR A 85 -11.64 -7.77 2.27
N ALA A 86 -11.82 -6.60 2.89
CA ALA A 86 -11.00 -5.42 2.64
C ALA A 86 -9.52 -5.67 2.98
N MET A 87 -9.23 -6.35 4.10
CA MET A 87 -7.86 -6.67 4.49
C MET A 87 -7.22 -7.72 3.59
N SER A 88 -7.98 -8.73 3.14
CA SER A 88 -7.50 -9.72 2.16
C SER A 88 -7.23 -9.07 0.80
N TYR A 89 -8.04 -8.09 0.41
CA TYR A 89 -7.84 -7.34 -0.81
C TYR A 89 -6.60 -6.44 -0.74
N ILE A 90 -6.38 -5.74 0.38
CA ILE A 90 -5.17 -4.97 0.64
C ILE A 90 -3.91 -5.86 0.58
N ASP A 91 -3.96 -7.07 1.15
CA ASP A 91 -2.85 -8.04 1.10
C ASP A 91 -2.52 -8.42 -0.35
N ARG A 92 -3.55 -8.74 -1.15
CA ARG A 92 -3.38 -9.07 -2.56
C ARG A 92 -2.82 -7.90 -3.39
N LEU A 93 -3.28 -6.68 -3.13
CA LEU A 93 -2.74 -5.48 -3.78
C LEU A 93 -1.26 -5.27 -3.43
N ASN A 94 -0.87 -5.60 -2.20
CA ASN A 94 0.51 -5.53 -1.75
C ASN A 94 1.41 -6.57 -2.42
N ASP A 95 0.91 -7.80 -2.62
CA ASP A 95 1.62 -8.83 -3.37
C ASP A 95 1.87 -8.38 -4.82
N MET A 96 0.83 -7.86 -5.48
CA MET A 96 0.95 -7.31 -6.83
C MET A 96 1.91 -6.12 -6.88
N LEU A 97 1.87 -5.22 -5.88
CA LEU A 97 2.82 -4.12 -5.77
C LEU A 97 4.26 -4.64 -5.71
N ASN A 98 4.54 -5.65 -4.90
CA ASN A 98 5.88 -6.22 -4.79
C ASN A 98 6.38 -6.82 -6.11
N VAL A 99 5.54 -7.58 -6.81
CA VAL A 99 5.87 -8.11 -8.15
C VAL A 99 6.17 -6.97 -9.13
N ASN A 100 5.35 -5.92 -9.13
CA ASN A 100 5.56 -4.76 -10.00
C ASN A 100 6.83 -3.98 -9.67
N LEU A 101 7.19 -3.90 -8.39
CA LEU A 101 8.43 -3.25 -7.93
C LEU A 101 9.68 -4.03 -8.34
N GLU A 102 9.63 -5.35 -8.30
CA GLU A 102 10.70 -6.21 -8.82
C GLU A 102 10.89 -6.01 -10.32
N GLY A 103 9.79 -6.02 -11.10
CA GLY A 103 9.83 -5.71 -12.53
C GLY A 103 10.43 -4.33 -12.83
N TYR A 104 9.99 -3.30 -12.09
CA TYR A 104 10.47 -1.93 -12.25
C TYR A 104 11.98 -1.76 -12.00
N MET A 105 12.53 -2.46 -11.01
CA MET A 105 13.97 -2.44 -10.72
C MET A 105 14.78 -3.21 -11.76
N ASN A 106 14.24 -4.33 -12.24
CA ASN A 106 14.91 -5.20 -13.22
C ASN A 106 14.82 -4.66 -14.65
N GLY A 107 13.95 -3.67 -14.91
CA GLY A 107 13.86 -2.98 -16.21
C GLY A 107 13.07 -3.74 -17.27
N PHE A 108 12.15 -4.63 -16.86
CA PHE A 108 11.19 -5.30 -17.73
C PHE A 108 9.93 -4.46 -17.95
#